data_AF-A0A416Z7S1-F1
#
_entry.id   AF-A0A416Z7S1-F1
#
_cell.length_a   1.000
_cell.length_b   1.000
_cell.length_c   1.000
_cell.angle_alpha   90.00
_cell.angle_beta   90.00
_cell.angle_gamma   90.00
#
_symmetry.space_group_name_H-M   'P 1'
#
loop_
_entity.id
_entity.type
_entity.pdbx_description
1 polymer ?
#
loop_
_entity_poly.entity_id
_entity_poly.type
_entity_poly.pdbx_seq_one_letter_code
_entity_poly.pdbx_strand_id
1 'polypeptide(L)'
;MKTMTEPTLSLTLTVPAAWEDIAELSAYDKGTAYLGYGIMLFHLSEKNALAAYPDGGMGNVWWLVAMSWDNFKEWRGYDALPVPEILGIAEYVLGADDEYVYLLVLPSDVQFLENDPVSQRQYEALQSDSQGVLTRFLKDNGIHINDMCPASSVFSPPARGGAAEDADRVYTESFRPENGSSDSAVPPTDPEEGWIMSLVFIDSGNINNKTGLDTSKKLNKGNGKYVSLYIENKGSNPVVATIDGQSERIFKNGESGHIYVEVTQGLFGADKSYNFKVVPGTNGGTVDIYYEIAQQDSVTGYPAAYDELMTNICNLRSAGARDIETDFSHDLLSVNDYYQTPGWLLRDLDGDGIPELLLGADWGDGHTVIFNIYCLDGAKAVRVVDGWSRSRWYLCTDGSLAHEGSDGASEGTYSYYRYENGVLRHLETVISLDGWLYSDTTDHYVGGKGFRPVSEDEANAVREKYTHETLSFTPFVV
;
A
#
# COMPACT_ATOMS: atom_id res chain seq x y z
N MET A 1 18.78 -17.79 -1.93
CA MET A 1 17.54 -18.49 -2.29
C MET A 1 17.76 -19.99 -2.16
N LYS A 2 16.72 -20.72 -1.74
CA LYS A 2 16.67 -22.18 -1.70
C LYS A 2 15.53 -22.64 -2.60
N THR A 3 15.77 -23.65 -3.43
CA THR A 3 14.73 -24.23 -4.30
C THR A 3 14.39 -25.63 -3.81
N MET A 4 13.10 -25.92 -3.74
CA MET A 4 12.55 -27.24 -3.44
C MET A 4 11.65 -27.67 -4.59
N THR A 5 11.56 -28.98 -4.79
CA THR A 5 10.74 -29.58 -5.83
C THR A 5 9.77 -30.56 -5.20
N GLU A 6 8.49 -30.38 -5.49
CA GLU A 6 7.45 -31.33 -5.17
C GLU A 6 7.48 -32.45 -6.25
N PRO A 7 7.64 -33.72 -5.87
CA PRO A 7 7.92 -34.80 -6.82
C PRO A 7 6.69 -35.29 -7.61
N THR A 8 5.46 -35.10 -7.13
CA THR A 8 4.23 -35.62 -7.73
C THR A 8 3.89 -34.91 -9.03
N LEU A 9 3.92 -33.58 -9.01
CA LEU A 9 3.64 -32.70 -10.15
C LEU A 9 4.92 -32.08 -10.73
N SER A 10 6.09 -32.37 -10.15
CA SER A 10 7.38 -31.80 -10.54
C SER A 10 7.43 -30.26 -10.46
N LEU A 11 6.65 -29.69 -9.53
CA LEU A 11 6.57 -28.25 -9.33
C LEU A 11 7.73 -27.75 -8.47
N THR A 12 8.21 -26.55 -8.76
CA THR A 12 9.34 -25.95 -8.03
C THR A 12 8.92 -24.72 -7.24
N LEU A 13 9.43 -24.61 -6.02
CA LEU A 13 9.23 -23.45 -5.15
C LEU A 13 10.60 -22.90 -4.72
N THR A 14 10.81 -21.61 -4.92
CA THR A 14 12.04 -20.93 -4.52
C THR A 14 11.76 -19.93 -3.40
N VAL A 15 12.42 -20.11 -2.26
CA VAL A 15 12.24 -19.30 -1.05
C VAL A 15 13.53 -18.58 -0.63
N PRO A 16 13.45 -17.51 0.17
CA PRO A 16 14.62 -16.87 0.78
C PRO A 16 15.44 -17.87 1.61
N ALA A 17 16.77 -17.73 1.60
CA ALA A 17 17.62 -18.57 2.45
C ALA A 17 17.46 -18.22 3.94
N ALA A 18 17.13 -16.95 4.26
CA ALA A 18 16.90 -16.48 5.62
C ALA A 18 15.73 -17.20 6.32
N TRP A 19 14.78 -17.76 5.56
CA TRP A 19 13.71 -18.56 6.14
C TRP A 19 14.22 -19.84 6.82
N GLU A 20 15.42 -20.34 6.47
CA GLU A 20 15.97 -21.54 7.12
C GLU A 20 16.22 -21.35 8.61
N ASP A 21 16.32 -20.13 9.13
CA ASP A 21 16.55 -19.91 10.56
C ASP A 21 15.25 -19.88 11.37
N ILE A 22 14.13 -19.57 10.72
CA ILE A 22 12.85 -19.25 11.39
C ILE A 22 11.67 -20.12 10.92
N ALA A 23 11.79 -20.80 9.78
CA ALA A 23 10.74 -21.61 9.19
C ALA A 23 11.20 -23.02 8.82
N GLU A 24 10.27 -23.95 8.94
CA GLU A 24 10.37 -25.25 8.31
C GLU A 24 9.52 -25.22 7.04
N LEU A 25 10.18 -25.38 5.89
CA LEU A 25 9.53 -25.58 4.61
C LEU A 25 9.67 -27.06 4.24
N SER A 26 8.55 -27.73 4.05
CA SER A 26 8.51 -29.10 3.55
C SER A 26 7.80 -29.17 2.21
N ALA A 27 8.31 -30.03 1.34
CA ALA A 27 7.56 -30.53 0.20
C ALA A 27 7.06 -31.91 0.60
N TYR A 28 5.78 -32.21 0.34
CA TYR A 28 5.18 -33.52 0.59
C TYR A 28 5.12 -33.93 2.07
N ASP A 29 3.93 -33.94 2.68
CA ASP A 29 3.73 -34.64 3.94
C ASP A 29 3.25 -36.08 3.68
N LYS A 30 3.77 -37.02 4.46
CA LYS A 30 3.53 -38.45 4.28
C LYS A 30 2.04 -38.78 4.53
N GLY A 31 1.26 -38.83 3.46
CA GLY A 31 0.08 -39.70 3.40
C GLY A 31 -1.25 -39.10 3.84
N THR A 32 -1.46 -37.80 3.71
CA THR A 32 -2.78 -37.19 3.87
C THR A 32 -3.15 -36.40 2.61
N ALA A 33 -4.06 -36.96 1.81
CA ALA A 33 -4.85 -36.13 0.90
C ALA A 33 -5.50 -35.05 1.76
N TYR A 34 -5.23 -33.77 1.49
CA TYR A 34 -5.92 -32.69 2.18
C TYR A 34 -7.41 -32.87 1.93
N LEU A 35 -8.15 -33.19 3.00
CA LEU A 35 -9.59 -33.42 3.00
C LEU A 35 -10.10 -34.48 1.99
N GLY A 36 -9.22 -35.31 1.44
CA GLY A 36 -9.55 -36.39 0.49
C GLY A 36 -9.69 -35.98 -0.98
N TYR A 37 -9.47 -34.70 -1.33
CA TYR A 37 -9.77 -34.18 -2.68
C TYR A 37 -8.68 -33.32 -3.32
N GLY A 38 -7.54 -33.08 -2.65
CA GLY A 38 -6.40 -32.33 -3.19
C GLY A 38 -5.04 -32.96 -2.92
N ILE A 39 -4.03 -32.54 -3.69
CA ILE A 39 -2.62 -32.90 -3.55
C ILE A 39 -1.91 -31.80 -2.75
N MET A 40 -1.36 -32.15 -1.59
CA MET A 40 -0.52 -31.25 -0.80
C MET A 40 0.82 -31.03 -1.49
N LEU A 41 1.15 -29.78 -1.82
CA LEU A 41 2.37 -29.45 -2.53
C LEU A 41 3.50 -29.05 -1.57
N PHE A 42 3.32 -27.89 -0.94
CA PHE A 42 4.30 -27.29 -0.05
C PHE A 42 3.62 -26.82 1.24
N HIS A 43 4.38 -26.85 2.32
CA HIS A 43 3.91 -26.48 3.63
C HIS A 43 4.97 -25.66 4.35
N LEU A 44 4.59 -24.48 4.82
CA LEU A 44 5.42 -23.58 5.59
C LEU A 44 4.92 -23.49 7.03
N SER A 45 5.81 -23.68 8.00
CA SER A 45 5.56 -23.46 9.43
C SER A 45 6.64 -22.60 10.04
N GLU A 46 6.29 -21.85 11.08
CA GLU A 46 7.30 -21.26 11.98
C GLU A 46 7.91 -22.39 12.82
N LYS A 47 9.23 -22.37 13.00
CA LYS A 47 9.98 -23.50 13.59
C LYS A 47 9.62 -23.81 15.03
N ASN A 48 9.48 -22.79 15.88
CA ASN A 48 9.16 -23.00 17.28
C ASN A 48 7.73 -23.49 17.46
N ALA A 49 6.81 -22.99 16.64
CA ALA A 49 5.42 -23.42 16.62
C ALA A 49 5.30 -24.88 16.14
N LEU A 50 6.03 -25.28 15.10
CA LEU A 50 6.09 -26.68 14.67
C LEU A 50 6.73 -27.59 15.74
N ALA A 51 7.75 -27.10 16.45
CA ALA A 51 8.37 -27.86 17.55
C ALA A 51 7.40 -28.07 18.72
N ALA A 52 6.55 -27.08 19.00
CA ALA A 52 5.51 -27.16 20.03
C ALA A 52 4.30 -28.01 19.59
N TYR A 53 3.97 -28.01 18.30
CA TYR A 53 2.84 -28.75 17.70
C TYR A 53 3.30 -29.55 16.47
N PRO A 54 3.96 -30.71 16.69
CA PRO A 54 4.55 -31.49 15.61
C PRO A 54 3.55 -32.14 14.66
N ASP A 55 2.25 -32.14 15.01
CA ASP A 55 1.17 -32.64 14.15
C ASP A 55 0.78 -31.65 13.05
N GLY A 56 1.38 -30.45 13.04
CA GLY A 56 1.06 -29.40 12.08
C GLY A 56 -0.37 -28.91 12.23
N GLY A 57 -1.03 -29.11 13.36
CA GLY A 57 -2.37 -28.56 13.61
C GLY A 57 -2.35 -27.08 13.96
N MET A 58 -1.21 -26.57 14.44
CA MET A 58 -1.03 -25.21 14.93
C MET A 58 0.35 -24.68 14.50
N GLY A 59 0.45 -23.38 14.20
CA GLY A 59 1.74 -22.75 13.86
C GLY A 59 2.18 -22.84 12.39
N ASN A 60 1.32 -23.33 11.51
CA ASN A 60 1.57 -23.28 10.07
C ASN A 60 1.30 -21.88 9.55
N VAL A 61 2.17 -21.40 8.68
CA VAL A 61 1.98 -20.13 7.98
C VAL A 61 0.97 -20.32 6.84
N TRP A 62 1.12 -21.39 6.05
CA TRP A 62 0.17 -21.78 5.00
C TRP A 62 0.44 -23.19 4.44
N TRP A 63 -0.56 -23.73 3.74
CA TRP A 63 -0.45 -24.90 2.86
C TRP A 63 -0.73 -24.51 1.42
N LEU A 64 0.09 -25.02 0.50
CA LEU A 64 -0.15 -24.91 -0.93
C LEU A 64 -0.66 -26.25 -1.46
N VAL A 65 -1.81 -26.23 -2.13
CA VAL A 65 -2.54 -27.44 -2.56
C VAL A 65 -2.88 -27.33 -4.04
N ALA A 66 -2.80 -28.44 -4.77
CA ALA A 66 -3.38 -28.58 -6.10
C ALA A 66 -4.66 -29.42 -6.03
N MET A 67 -5.74 -28.94 -6.63
CA MET A 67 -7.03 -29.63 -6.73
C MET A 67 -7.37 -29.81 -8.21
N SER A 68 -7.77 -31.01 -8.64
CA SER A 68 -8.19 -31.18 -10.04
C SER A 68 -9.42 -30.32 -10.36
N TRP A 69 -9.58 -29.91 -11.62
CA TRP A 69 -10.77 -29.18 -12.05
C TRP A 69 -12.09 -29.93 -11.75
N ASP A 70 -12.12 -31.26 -11.89
CA ASP A 70 -13.29 -32.08 -11.55
C ASP A 70 -13.66 -31.95 -10.06
N ASN A 71 -12.67 -32.05 -9.18
CA ASN A 71 -12.88 -31.90 -7.73
C ASN A 71 -13.24 -30.45 -7.38
N PHE A 72 -12.58 -29.47 -8.00
CA PHE A 72 -12.89 -28.06 -7.77
C PHE A 72 -14.34 -27.75 -8.13
N LYS A 73 -14.82 -28.27 -9.26
CA LYS A 73 -16.21 -28.14 -9.68
C LYS A 73 -17.18 -28.85 -8.73
N GLU A 74 -16.89 -30.09 -8.34
CA GLU A 74 -17.75 -30.85 -7.44
C GLU A 74 -17.87 -30.21 -6.06
N TRP A 75 -16.75 -29.76 -5.49
CA TRP A 75 -16.67 -29.34 -4.10
C TRP A 75 -16.83 -27.84 -3.88
N ARG A 76 -16.55 -27.00 -4.89
CA ARG A 76 -16.61 -25.54 -4.80
C ARG A 76 -17.67 -24.93 -5.73
N GLY A 77 -18.16 -25.69 -6.71
CA GLY A 77 -19.25 -25.25 -7.61
C GLY A 77 -18.79 -24.34 -8.75
N TYR A 78 -17.48 -24.21 -8.98
CA TYR A 78 -16.89 -23.39 -10.03
C TYR A 78 -16.26 -24.24 -11.12
N ASP A 79 -16.40 -23.83 -12.37
CA ASP A 79 -15.83 -24.53 -13.52
C ASP A 79 -14.94 -23.66 -14.41
N ALA A 80 -14.62 -22.44 -13.96
CA ALA A 80 -13.65 -21.55 -14.58
C ALA A 80 -13.14 -20.49 -13.58
N LEU A 81 -12.01 -19.85 -13.93
CA LEU A 81 -11.52 -18.61 -13.31
C LEU A 81 -12.09 -17.37 -14.04
N PRO A 82 -12.10 -16.19 -13.39
CA PRO A 82 -11.60 -15.92 -12.04
C PRO A 82 -12.64 -16.18 -10.93
N VAL A 83 -12.16 -16.55 -9.75
CA VAL A 83 -12.98 -16.82 -8.55
C VAL A 83 -12.45 -15.93 -7.41
N PRO A 84 -13.29 -15.22 -6.65
CA PRO A 84 -12.82 -14.31 -5.61
C PRO A 84 -12.26 -15.07 -4.39
N GLU A 85 -13.15 -15.47 -3.48
CA GLU A 85 -12.85 -16.22 -2.27
C GLU A 85 -13.84 -17.39 -2.18
N ILE A 86 -13.36 -18.54 -1.71
CA ILE A 86 -14.24 -19.67 -1.39
C ILE A 86 -14.82 -19.41 0.00
N LEU A 87 -16.01 -18.83 0.04
CA LEU A 87 -16.70 -18.45 1.27
C LEU A 87 -16.74 -19.58 2.31
N GLY A 88 -16.18 -19.32 3.50
CA GLY A 88 -16.41 -20.11 4.73
C GLY A 88 -15.26 -21.02 5.18
N ILE A 89 -14.16 -21.10 4.42
CA ILE A 89 -12.92 -21.78 4.79
C ILE A 89 -11.77 -20.89 4.33
N ALA A 90 -10.70 -20.77 5.12
CA ALA A 90 -9.56 -19.87 4.82
C ALA A 90 -8.71 -20.39 3.63
N GLU A 91 -9.34 -20.61 2.48
CA GLU A 91 -8.80 -21.14 1.24
C GLU A 91 -8.94 -20.12 0.12
N TYR A 92 -7.83 -19.81 -0.54
CA TYR A 92 -7.75 -18.82 -1.61
C TYR A 92 -7.32 -19.48 -2.91
N VAL A 93 -7.97 -19.12 -4.01
CA VAL A 93 -7.62 -19.63 -5.33
C VAL A 93 -6.51 -18.75 -5.93
N LEU A 94 -5.28 -19.26 -5.97
CA LEU A 94 -4.12 -18.51 -6.47
C LEU A 94 -4.08 -18.46 -8.00
N GLY A 95 -4.50 -19.54 -8.65
CA GLY A 95 -4.37 -19.71 -10.09
C GLY A 95 -4.76 -21.11 -10.54
N ALA A 96 -4.63 -21.38 -11.84
CA ALA A 96 -4.92 -22.69 -12.42
C ALA A 96 -4.08 -22.96 -13.67
N ASP A 97 -3.95 -24.22 -14.04
CA ASP A 97 -3.51 -24.65 -15.36
C ASP A 97 -4.59 -25.51 -16.02
N ASP A 98 -4.24 -26.28 -17.06
CA ASP A 98 -5.19 -27.13 -17.78
C ASP A 98 -5.74 -28.30 -16.93
N GLU A 99 -5.05 -28.70 -15.85
CA GLU A 99 -5.37 -29.90 -15.07
C GLU A 99 -5.76 -29.59 -13.61
N TYR A 100 -5.16 -28.56 -13.02
CA TYR A 100 -5.28 -28.25 -11.60
C TYR A 100 -5.61 -26.78 -11.32
N VAL A 101 -6.36 -26.59 -10.23
CA VAL A 101 -6.56 -25.32 -9.52
C VAL A 101 -5.66 -25.31 -8.30
N TYR A 102 -4.90 -24.22 -8.11
CA TYR A 102 -3.94 -24.07 -7.04
C TYR A 102 -4.54 -23.23 -5.91
N LEU A 103 -4.56 -23.80 -4.71
CA LEU A 103 -5.20 -23.27 -3.53
C LEU A 103 -4.17 -22.97 -2.45
N LEU A 104 -4.27 -21.81 -1.83
CA LEU A 104 -3.57 -21.48 -0.60
C LEU A 104 -4.53 -21.69 0.57
N VAL A 105 -4.12 -22.48 1.54
CA VAL A 105 -4.89 -22.71 2.77
C VAL A 105 -4.16 -22.08 3.95
N LEU A 106 -4.87 -21.27 4.72
CA LEU A 106 -4.35 -20.61 5.91
C LEU A 106 -4.73 -21.39 7.18
N PRO A 107 -3.97 -21.27 8.27
CA PRO A 107 -4.33 -21.87 9.55
C PRO A 107 -5.65 -21.30 10.08
N SER A 108 -6.41 -22.13 10.79
CA SER A 108 -7.63 -21.70 11.48
C SER A 108 -7.39 -21.21 12.91
N ASP A 109 -6.21 -21.47 13.49
CA ASP A 109 -5.89 -21.12 14.87
C ASP A 109 -4.38 -20.84 15.04
N VAL A 110 -4.06 -19.65 15.56
CA VAL A 110 -2.69 -19.16 15.84
C VAL A 110 -2.49 -18.80 17.32
N GLN A 111 -3.43 -19.15 18.21
CA GLN A 111 -3.42 -18.73 19.62
C GLN A 111 -2.16 -19.11 20.39
N PHE A 112 -1.44 -20.15 19.98
CA PHE A 112 -0.15 -20.48 20.59
C PHE A 112 0.90 -19.38 20.35
N LEU A 113 0.95 -18.80 19.15
CA LEU A 113 1.89 -17.74 18.79
C LEU A 113 1.67 -16.48 19.63
N GLU A 114 0.43 -16.19 20.02
CA GLU A 114 0.09 -15.03 20.87
C GLU A 114 0.79 -15.06 22.25
N ASN A 115 1.20 -16.25 22.71
CA ASN A 115 1.91 -16.44 23.98
C ASN A 115 3.44 -16.43 23.85
N ASP A 116 3.97 -16.36 22.62
CA ASP A 116 5.41 -16.25 22.32
C ASP A 116 5.66 -15.10 21.32
N PRO A 117 5.96 -13.88 21.82
CA PRO A 117 6.16 -12.70 20.98
C PRO A 117 7.33 -12.78 19.99
N VAL A 118 8.27 -13.72 20.15
CA VAL A 118 9.36 -13.94 19.19
C VAL A 118 8.83 -14.76 18.02
N SER A 119 8.18 -15.88 18.32
CA SER A 119 7.58 -16.76 17.31
C SER A 119 6.44 -16.06 16.56
N GLN A 120 5.66 -15.21 17.24
CA GLN A 120 4.66 -14.36 16.59
C GLN A 120 5.27 -13.42 15.53
N ARG A 121 6.35 -12.70 15.88
CA ARG A 121 7.02 -11.80 14.92
C ARG A 121 7.63 -12.55 13.74
N GLN A 122 8.21 -13.72 14.01
CA GLN A 122 8.77 -14.58 12.96
C GLN A 122 7.67 -15.10 12.03
N TYR A 123 6.54 -15.52 12.60
CA TYR A 123 5.35 -15.90 11.86
C TYR A 123 4.81 -14.77 10.98
N GLU A 124 4.65 -13.56 11.53
CA GLU A 124 4.18 -12.38 10.78
C GLU A 124 5.15 -12.00 9.65
N ALA A 125 6.47 -12.11 9.87
CA ALA A 125 7.48 -11.90 8.82
C ALA A 125 7.41 -12.96 7.72
N LEU A 126 7.26 -14.24 8.10
CA LEU A 126 7.12 -15.35 7.16
C LEU A 126 5.85 -15.24 6.35
N GLN A 127 4.76 -14.83 6.98
CA GLN A 127 3.58 -14.43 6.24
C GLN A 127 4.03 -13.35 5.26
N SER A 128 4.42 -12.14 5.70
CA SER A 128 4.71 -10.97 4.84
C SER A 128 5.53 -11.29 3.57
N ASP A 129 6.59 -12.08 3.73
CA ASP A 129 7.49 -12.47 2.64
C ASP A 129 6.86 -13.45 1.61
N SER A 130 5.80 -14.16 2.00
CA SER A 130 5.20 -15.25 1.22
C SER A 130 4.54 -14.79 -0.07
N GLN A 131 4.12 -13.53 -0.18
CA GLN A 131 3.43 -13.06 -1.38
C GLN A 131 4.31 -13.12 -2.63
N GLY A 132 5.56 -12.67 -2.51
CA GLY A 132 6.53 -12.73 -3.60
C GLY A 132 6.88 -14.17 -3.97
N VAL A 133 6.97 -15.05 -2.96
CA VAL A 133 7.25 -16.47 -3.13
C VAL A 133 6.13 -17.18 -3.91
N LEU A 134 4.87 -16.98 -3.52
CA LEU A 134 3.72 -17.61 -4.15
C LEU A 134 3.47 -17.08 -5.57
N THR A 135 3.64 -15.77 -5.79
CA THR A 135 3.54 -15.17 -7.14
C THR A 135 4.60 -15.75 -8.08
N ARG A 136 5.84 -15.88 -7.58
CA ARG A 136 6.93 -16.48 -8.35
C ARG A 136 6.69 -17.96 -8.62
N PHE A 137 6.16 -18.70 -7.66
CA PHE A 137 5.76 -20.09 -7.85
C PHE A 137 4.79 -20.25 -9.04
N LEU A 138 3.74 -19.43 -9.12
CA LEU A 138 2.79 -19.51 -10.24
C LEU A 138 3.50 -19.26 -11.58
N LYS A 139 4.32 -18.21 -11.64
CA LYS A 139 5.04 -17.82 -12.85
C LYS A 139 6.07 -18.86 -13.30
N ASP A 140 6.91 -19.32 -12.37
CA ASP A 140 8.02 -20.23 -12.66
C ASP A 140 7.53 -21.62 -13.08
N ASN A 141 6.29 -21.99 -12.71
CA ASN A 141 5.65 -23.24 -13.11
C ASN A 141 4.60 -23.08 -14.24
N GLY A 142 4.47 -21.88 -14.83
CA GLY A 142 3.58 -21.65 -15.98
C GLY A 142 2.08 -21.69 -15.65
N ILE A 143 1.71 -21.44 -14.39
CA ILE A 143 0.33 -21.46 -13.89
C ILE A 143 -0.33 -20.11 -14.19
N HIS A 144 -1.55 -20.12 -14.72
CA HIS A 144 -2.33 -18.92 -14.96
C HIS A 144 -2.78 -18.31 -13.63
N ILE A 145 -2.46 -17.05 -13.40
CA ILE A 145 -2.79 -16.32 -12.17
C ILE A 145 -4.30 -16.05 -12.13
N ASN A 146 -4.91 -16.20 -10.96
CA ASN A 146 -6.29 -15.77 -10.76
C ASN A 146 -6.31 -14.27 -10.43
N ASP A 147 -6.78 -13.43 -11.36
CA ASP A 147 -6.80 -11.97 -11.18
C ASP A 147 -7.78 -11.48 -10.11
N MET A 148 -8.69 -12.35 -9.64
CA MET A 148 -9.57 -12.09 -8.49
C MET A 148 -9.02 -12.69 -7.19
N CYS A 149 -7.87 -13.38 -7.24
CA CYS A 149 -7.13 -13.69 -6.03
C CYS A 149 -6.78 -12.36 -5.37
N PRO A 150 -7.13 -12.13 -4.10
CA PRO A 150 -6.77 -10.89 -3.43
C PRO A 150 -5.27 -10.66 -3.60
N ALA A 151 -4.89 -9.46 -4.06
CA ALA A 151 -3.51 -8.98 -3.95
C ALA A 151 -3.17 -9.05 -2.46
N SER A 152 -2.26 -9.94 -2.08
CA SER A 152 -2.48 -10.61 -0.81
C SER A 152 -2.28 -9.73 0.42
N SER A 153 -3.40 -9.49 1.05
CA SER A 153 -3.64 -9.55 2.47
C SER A 153 -3.48 -11.00 3.01
N VAL A 154 -2.42 -11.74 2.67
CA VAL A 154 -2.04 -12.92 3.50
C VAL A 154 -1.62 -12.43 4.92
N PHE A 155 -1.62 -11.10 5.15
CA PHE A 155 -1.03 -10.35 6.27
C PHE A 155 -1.94 -9.37 6.99
N SER A 156 -3.20 -9.71 7.28
CA SER A 156 -3.87 -8.91 8.32
C SER A 156 -3.57 -9.52 9.70
N PRO A 157 -2.65 -8.97 10.52
CA PRO A 157 -2.89 -8.96 11.95
C PRO A 157 -3.95 -7.88 12.24
N PRO A 158 -5.10 -8.18 12.86
CA PRO A 158 -5.93 -7.16 13.46
C PRO A 158 -5.34 -6.74 14.83
N ALA A 159 -5.07 -5.44 14.96
CA ALA A 159 -5.01 -4.63 16.18
C ALA A 159 -3.90 -4.90 17.22
N ARG A 160 -2.98 -3.93 17.37
CA ARG A 160 -2.36 -3.62 18.68
C ARG A 160 -2.91 -2.32 19.24
N GLY A 161 -4.02 -2.44 19.97
CA GLY A 161 -4.32 -1.56 21.08
C GLY A 161 -3.84 -2.20 22.39
N GLY A 162 -2.93 -1.53 23.09
CA GLY A 162 -2.73 -1.73 24.54
C GLY A 162 -1.42 -2.39 25.00
N ALA A 163 -0.62 -1.58 25.72
CA ALA A 163 0.39 -1.93 26.72
C ALA A 163 1.82 -2.33 26.27
N ALA A 164 2.70 -1.33 26.23
CA ALA A 164 4.02 -1.37 26.86
C ALA A 164 4.55 0.06 27.06
N GLU A 165 4.05 0.74 28.10
CA GLU A 165 4.83 1.78 28.77
C GLU A 165 6.01 1.11 29.51
N ASP A 166 7.11 1.85 29.59
CA ASP A 166 8.29 1.64 30.45
C ASP A 166 9.25 0.49 30.12
N ALA A 167 10.23 0.80 29.26
CA ALA A 167 11.63 0.46 29.55
C ALA A 167 12.61 1.40 28.80
N ASP A 168 13.54 1.97 29.56
CA ASP A 168 14.80 2.60 29.13
C ASP A 168 14.79 4.00 28.53
N ARG A 169 14.29 4.92 29.37
CA ARG A 169 14.97 6.19 29.61
C ARG A 169 16.18 5.92 30.52
N VAL A 170 17.40 6.01 29.97
CA VAL A 170 18.66 6.50 30.58
C VAL A 170 19.82 6.01 29.70
N TYR A 171 20.42 6.90 28.91
CA TYR A 171 21.88 7.17 28.88
C TYR A 171 22.16 8.39 27.99
N THR A 172 22.18 9.54 28.67
CA THR A 172 23.10 10.67 28.51
C THR A 172 23.28 11.35 27.15
N GLU A 173 22.73 12.57 27.09
CA GLU A 173 23.29 13.76 26.44
C GLU A 173 24.81 13.86 26.61
N SER A 174 25.54 14.29 25.56
CA SER A 174 26.64 15.28 25.60
C SER A 174 27.38 15.32 24.25
N PHE A 175 27.78 16.52 23.82
CA PHE A 175 28.58 16.88 22.64
C PHE A 175 27.84 17.24 21.34
N ARG A 176 27.37 18.50 21.30
CA ARG A 176 27.67 19.38 20.16
C ARG A 176 28.96 20.14 20.43
N PRO A 177 29.80 20.35 19.41
CA PRO A 177 30.30 21.70 19.17
C PRO A 177 30.03 22.18 17.73
N GLU A 178 29.74 23.47 17.63
CA GLU A 178 29.50 24.24 16.41
C GLU A 178 30.79 24.48 15.61
N ASN A 179 30.70 24.35 14.28
CA ASN A 179 31.06 25.37 13.26
C ASN A 179 31.60 24.75 11.97
N GLY A 180 31.00 25.12 10.83
CA GLY A 180 31.70 25.24 9.54
C GLY A 180 31.17 24.42 8.36
N SER A 181 30.24 25.01 7.60
CA SER A 181 30.18 25.01 6.13
C SER A 181 30.22 23.66 5.38
N SER A 182 29.04 23.16 4.98
CA SER A 182 28.55 23.10 3.59
C SER A 182 27.31 22.21 3.56
N ASP A 183 26.16 22.80 3.21
CA ASP A 183 24.89 22.08 3.05
C ASP A 183 24.97 21.17 1.82
N SER A 184 25.43 19.94 2.03
CA SER A 184 25.11 18.80 1.17
C SER A 184 24.05 17.97 1.89
N ALA A 185 22.85 17.95 1.31
CA ALA A 185 21.70 17.18 1.76
C ALA A 185 22.10 15.77 2.19
N VAL A 186 22.04 15.51 3.50
CA VAL A 186 21.98 14.17 4.05
C VAL A 186 20.52 13.74 3.90
N PRO A 187 20.19 12.74 3.07
CA PRO A 187 18.84 12.17 3.06
C PRO A 187 18.54 11.58 4.44
N PRO A 188 17.28 11.53 4.87
CA PRO A 188 16.92 10.95 6.16
C PRO A 188 17.40 9.50 6.25
N THR A 189 17.81 9.16 7.46
CA THR A 189 18.32 7.88 7.96
C THR A 189 17.59 6.64 7.40
N ASP A 190 18.37 5.59 7.10
CA ASP A 190 17.99 4.27 6.57
C ASP A 190 16.51 3.87 6.76
N PRO A 191 15.74 3.67 5.67
CA PRO A 191 14.44 3.03 5.70
C PRO A 191 14.61 1.51 5.64
N GLU A 192 15.19 0.89 6.67
CA GLU A 192 15.09 -0.57 6.82
C GLU A 192 13.84 -0.92 7.63
N GLU A 193 13.09 -1.91 7.13
CA GLU A 193 11.91 -2.60 7.69
C GLU A 193 10.47 -2.15 7.32
N GLY A 194 10.25 -1.15 6.46
CA GLY A 194 8.87 -0.71 6.12
C GLY A 194 8.45 -0.65 4.64
N TRP A 195 9.35 -0.90 3.68
CA TRP A 195 9.19 -0.41 2.32
C TRP A 195 9.40 -1.49 1.25
N ILE A 196 8.48 -2.46 1.13
CA ILE A 196 8.45 -3.41 0.01
C ILE A 196 7.04 -3.48 -0.60
N MET A 197 6.48 -2.33 -0.97
CA MET A 197 5.28 -2.30 -1.80
C MET A 197 5.58 -1.46 -3.05
N SER A 198 5.81 -2.18 -4.17
CA SER A 198 5.90 -1.72 -5.58
C SER A 198 7.28 -1.39 -6.21
N LEU A 199 8.36 -2.11 -5.89
CA LEU A 199 9.56 -2.06 -6.75
C LEU A 199 9.35 -2.84 -8.06
N VAL A 200 9.42 -2.14 -9.19
CA VAL A 200 9.54 -2.69 -10.54
C VAL A 200 11.01 -2.92 -10.85
N PHE A 201 11.40 -4.19 -10.91
CA PHE A 201 12.77 -4.58 -11.25
C PHE A 201 13.15 -4.21 -12.69
N ILE A 202 14.34 -3.63 -12.86
CA ILE A 202 14.88 -3.22 -14.16
C ILE A 202 16.06 -4.09 -14.56
N ASP A 203 17.02 -4.30 -13.65
CA ASP A 203 18.24 -5.06 -13.93
C ASP A 203 18.86 -5.61 -12.64
N SER A 204 19.62 -6.69 -12.75
CA SER A 204 20.42 -7.21 -11.63
C SER A 204 21.62 -8.01 -12.13
N GLY A 205 22.61 -8.20 -11.26
CA GLY A 205 23.76 -9.01 -11.63
C GLY A 205 24.79 -9.17 -10.54
N ASN A 206 25.77 -10.04 -10.81
CA ASN A 206 26.96 -10.20 -9.99
C ASN A 206 28.16 -9.65 -10.77
N ILE A 207 29.01 -8.86 -10.10
CA ILE A 207 30.22 -8.28 -10.69
C ILE A 207 31.42 -8.69 -9.85
N ASN A 208 32.42 -9.28 -10.51
CA ASN A 208 33.74 -9.54 -9.94
C ASN A 208 34.81 -9.02 -10.91
N ASN A 209 35.21 -7.75 -10.76
CA ASN A 209 36.14 -7.09 -11.67
C ASN A 209 36.89 -5.93 -10.99
N LYS A 210 37.81 -5.28 -11.71
CA LYS A 210 38.59 -4.13 -11.19
C LYS A 210 37.95 -2.76 -11.43
N THR A 211 36.88 -2.70 -12.22
CA THR A 211 36.29 -1.45 -12.72
C THR A 211 35.00 -1.07 -12.01
N GLY A 212 34.33 -2.04 -11.39
CA GLY A 212 33.02 -1.91 -10.78
C GLY A 212 31.86 -1.95 -11.79
N LEU A 213 30.73 -1.37 -11.37
CA LEU A 213 29.53 -1.14 -12.19
C LEU A 213 29.57 0.29 -12.72
N ASP A 214 29.33 0.47 -14.02
CA ASP A 214 29.07 1.77 -14.64
C ASP A 214 28.08 1.51 -15.78
N THR A 215 26.78 1.73 -15.52
CA THR A 215 25.70 1.39 -16.45
C THR A 215 24.62 2.46 -16.45
N SER A 216 23.99 2.67 -17.60
CA SER A 216 22.85 3.57 -17.74
C SER A 216 21.60 2.76 -18.01
N LYS A 217 20.54 2.98 -17.23
CA LYS A 217 19.23 2.35 -17.47
C LYS A 217 18.16 3.39 -17.68
N LYS A 218 17.31 3.15 -18.68
CA LYS A 218 16.08 3.89 -18.89
C LYS A 218 15.01 3.30 -17.97
N LEU A 219 14.21 4.17 -17.37
CA LEU A 219 13.07 3.73 -16.58
C LEU A 219 12.02 3.07 -17.48
N ASN A 220 11.44 1.97 -17.00
CA ASN A 220 10.46 1.19 -17.77
C ASN A 220 9.10 1.90 -17.85
N LYS A 221 8.84 2.85 -16.93
CA LYS A 221 7.61 3.65 -16.88
C LYS A 221 7.90 5.11 -16.50
N GLY A 222 7.06 6.03 -16.97
CA GLY A 222 7.19 7.48 -16.75
C GLY A 222 6.74 7.98 -15.37
N ASN A 223 6.26 7.10 -14.50
CA ASN A 223 5.58 7.42 -13.25
C ASN A 223 6.34 6.93 -11.99
N GLY A 224 7.66 6.77 -12.04
CA GLY A 224 8.42 6.33 -10.86
C GLY A 224 8.53 7.42 -9.80
N LYS A 225 8.47 7.07 -8.52
CA LYS A 225 8.76 7.98 -7.39
C LYS A 225 10.27 8.02 -7.09
N TYR A 226 10.86 6.84 -6.94
CA TYR A 226 12.30 6.65 -6.73
C TYR A 226 12.90 5.68 -7.73
N VAL A 227 14.18 5.89 -7.99
CA VAL A 227 15.06 4.90 -8.61
C VAL A 227 16.00 4.39 -7.54
N SER A 228 16.10 3.06 -7.40
CA SER A 228 16.90 2.42 -6.37
C SER A 228 18.06 1.60 -6.95
N LEU A 229 19.15 1.55 -6.19
CA LEU A 229 20.25 0.63 -6.39
C LEU A 229 20.49 -0.11 -5.07
N TYR A 230 20.18 -1.41 -5.06
CA TYR A 230 20.59 -2.33 -4.00
C TYR A 230 22.01 -2.81 -4.26
N ILE A 231 22.80 -2.92 -3.20
CA ILE A 231 24.14 -3.49 -3.22
C ILE A 231 24.25 -4.52 -2.11
N GLU A 232 24.87 -5.66 -2.41
CA GLU A 232 25.42 -6.60 -1.43
C GLU A 232 26.92 -6.72 -1.72
N ASN A 233 27.77 -6.22 -0.81
CA ASN A 233 29.22 -6.26 -0.98
C ASN A 233 29.80 -7.58 -0.47
N LYS A 234 30.15 -8.47 -1.41
CA LYS A 234 30.75 -9.78 -1.16
C LYS A 234 32.28 -9.72 -1.12
N GLY A 235 32.85 -8.57 -1.47
CA GLY A 235 34.28 -8.35 -1.60
C GLY A 235 34.96 -7.92 -0.31
N SER A 236 36.27 -8.15 -0.23
CA SER A 236 37.08 -7.76 0.92
C SER A 236 37.32 -6.26 1.06
N ASN A 237 36.97 -5.47 0.04
CA ASN A 237 37.19 -4.02 0.00
C ASN A 237 35.84 -3.28 0.03
N PRO A 238 35.77 -2.09 0.65
CA PRO A 238 34.59 -1.25 0.57
C PRO A 238 34.35 -0.76 -0.86
N VAL A 239 33.08 -0.56 -1.21
CA VAL A 239 32.66 0.00 -2.49
C VAL A 239 31.84 1.26 -2.27
N VAL A 240 31.90 2.19 -3.23
CA VAL A 240 31.14 3.44 -3.21
C VAL A 240 30.09 3.36 -4.30
N ALA A 241 28.82 3.52 -3.94
CA ALA A 241 27.70 3.51 -4.88
C ALA A 241 27.10 4.92 -5.03
N THR A 242 26.68 5.26 -6.25
CA THR A 242 26.02 6.53 -6.59
C THR A 242 24.98 6.30 -7.70
N ILE A 243 23.97 7.17 -7.76
CA ILE A 243 23.01 7.26 -8.88
C ILE A 243 23.09 8.69 -9.45
N ASP A 244 23.40 8.85 -10.74
CA ASP A 244 23.67 10.13 -11.41
C ASP A 244 24.74 11.00 -10.71
N GLY A 245 25.66 10.35 -9.97
CA GLY A 245 26.65 11.05 -9.13
C GLY A 245 26.06 11.69 -7.87
N GLN A 246 24.81 11.39 -7.55
CA GLN A 246 24.09 11.78 -6.34
C GLN A 246 23.89 10.55 -5.42
N SER A 247 23.46 10.82 -4.18
CA SER A 247 23.18 9.81 -3.15
C SER A 247 24.34 8.82 -2.92
N GLU A 248 25.50 9.34 -2.51
CA GLU A 248 26.70 8.54 -2.26
C GLU A 248 26.60 7.73 -0.96
N ARG A 249 26.79 6.41 -1.05
CA ARG A 249 26.94 5.52 0.12
C ARG A 249 28.16 4.61 -0.04
N ILE A 250 28.86 4.40 1.07
CA ILE A 250 29.99 3.46 1.15
C ILE A 250 29.47 2.17 1.79
N PHE A 251 29.60 1.05 1.08
CA PHE A 251 29.26 -0.29 1.57
C PHE A 251 30.54 -1.02 1.99
N LYS A 252 30.66 -1.32 3.28
CA LYS A 252 31.77 -2.12 3.83
C LYS A 252 31.66 -3.59 3.39
N ASN A 253 32.72 -4.36 3.62
CA ASN A 253 32.71 -5.81 3.38
C ASN A 253 31.56 -6.47 4.16
N GLY A 254 30.71 -7.23 3.48
CA GLY A 254 29.54 -7.90 4.02
C GLY A 254 28.35 -6.98 4.27
N GLU A 255 28.46 -5.68 3.97
CA GLU A 255 27.35 -4.74 4.08
C GLU A 255 26.45 -4.84 2.84
N SER A 256 25.15 -4.75 3.08
CA SER A 256 24.14 -4.61 2.04
C SER A 256 23.21 -3.46 2.31
N GLY A 257 22.50 -3.01 1.30
CA GLY A 257 21.46 -1.99 1.46
C GLY A 257 21.21 -1.23 0.18
N HIS A 258 20.37 -0.20 0.28
CA HIS A 258 19.96 0.58 -0.87
C HIS A 258 20.50 2.00 -0.84
N ILE A 259 20.61 2.58 -2.03
CA ILE A 259 20.59 4.02 -2.25
C ILE A 259 19.44 4.38 -3.19
N TYR A 260 18.94 5.60 -3.06
CA TYR A 260 17.76 6.06 -3.79
C TYR A 260 17.95 7.48 -4.30
N VAL A 261 17.36 7.77 -5.45
CA VAL A 261 17.18 9.15 -5.94
C VAL A 261 15.73 9.35 -6.38
N GLU A 262 15.19 10.53 -6.12
CA GLU A 262 13.88 10.92 -6.64
C GLU A 262 13.89 11.01 -8.16
N VAL A 263 12.79 10.58 -8.77
CA VAL A 263 12.60 10.75 -10.20
C VAL A 263 12.29 12.22 -10.49
N THR A 264 13.28 12.94 -11.01
CA THR A 264 13.10 14.31 -11.51
C THR A 264 12.44 14.28 -12.88
N GLN A 265 11.16 14.67 -12.94
CA GLN A 265 10.44 14.79 -14.21
C GLN A 265 11.07 15.91 -15.07
N GLY A 266 11.61 15.55 -16.23
CA GLY A 266 11.81 16.53 -17.30
C GLY A 266 10.46 16.92 -17.90
N LEU A 267 10.37 18.06 -18.57
CA LEU A 267 9.17 18.59 -19.25
C LEU A 267 8.49 17.61 -20.25
N PHE A 268 9.08 16.44 -20.47
CA PHE A 268 8.57 15.29 -21.21
C PHE A 268 8.94 14.01 -20.44
N GLY A 269 7.96 13.45 -19.72
CA GLY A 269 8.13 12.28 -18.85
C GLY A 269 8.61 11.02 -19.56
N ALA A 270 9.16 10.07 -18.78
CA ALA A 270 9.63 8.74 -19.19
C ALA A 270 10.95 8.60 -19.99
N ASP A 271 11.55 9.67 -20.51
CA ASP A 271 12.73 9.56 -21.38
C ASP A 271 14.11 9.70 -20.70
N LYS A 272 14.14 9.87 -19.37
CA LYS A 272 15.40 10.01 -18.62
C LYS A 272 16.06 8.66 -18.35
N SER A 273 17.36 8.56 -18.65
CA SER A 273 18.22 7.46 -18.19
C SER A 273 18.97 7.88 -16.94
N TYR A 274 19.11 6.94 -16.01
CA TYR A 274 19.87 7.10 -14.77
C TYR A 274 21.17 6.32 -14.87
N ASN A 275 22.26 6.92 -14.39
CA ASN A 275 23.58 6.30 -14.37
C ASN A 275 23.86 5.72 -12.99
N PHE A 276 24.04 4.40 -12.95
CA PHE A 276 24.35 3.65 -11.74
C PHE A 276 25.83 3.34 -11.73
N LYS A 277 26.50 3.76 -10.67
CA LYS A 277 27.94 3.58 -10.56
C LYS A 277 28.31 3.01 -9.20
N VAL A 278 29.08 1.93 -9.24
CA VAL A 278 29.70 1.31 -8.06
C VAL A 278 31.17 1.15 -8.34
N VAL A 279 32.04 1.76 -7.53
CA VAL A 279 33.49 1.71 -7.72
C VAL A 279 34.19 1.20 -6.47
N PRO A 280 35.40 0.62 -6.58
CA PRO A 280 36.23 0.37 -5.40
C PRO A 280 36.44 1.67 -4.62
N GLY A 281 36.45 1.58 -3.29
CA GLY A 281 36.81 2.71 -2.42
C GLY A 281 38.26 3.20 -2.61
N THR A 282 38.67 4.12 -1.76
CA THR A 282 39.93 4.91 -1.85
C THR A 282 41.24 4.10 -1.98
N ASN A 283 41.22 2.78 -1.75
CA ASN A 283 42.41 1.93 -1.82
C ASN A 283 42.57 1.20 -3.17
N GLY A 284 41.61 1.34 -4.09
CA GLY A 284 41.56 0.50 -5.30
C GLY A 284 41.39 -0.99 -4.97
N GLY A 285 41.08 -1.81 -5.98
CA GLY A 285 40.92 -3.26 -5.77
C GLY A 285 39.88 -3.89 -6.67
N THR A 286 39.65 -5.18 -6.46
CA THR A 286 38.55 -5.91 -7.10
C THR A 286 37.25 -5.57 -6.36
N VAL A 287 36.23 -5.19 -7.13
CA VAL A 287 34.83 -5.12 -6.71
C VAL A 287 34.25 -6.53 -6.84
N ASP A 288 33.64 -7.03 -5.76
CA ASP A 288 32.86 -8.27 -5.76
C ASP A 288 31.50 -7.99 -5.13
N ILE A 289 30.47 -7.81 -5.96
CA ILE A 289 29.15 -7.33 -5.51
C ILE A 289 28.03 -8.09 -6.21
N TYR A 290 26.89 -8.18 -5.54
CA TYR A 290 25.59 -8.32 -6.20
C TYR A 290 24.89 -6.96 -6.21
N TYR A 291 24.16 -6.66 -7.29
CA TYR A 291 23.39 -5.43 -7.41
C TYR A 291 21.99 -5.70 -7.97
N GLU A 292 21.04 -4.86 -7.58
CA GLU A 292 19.70 -4.78 -8.17
C GLU A 292 19.35 -3.32 -8.46
N ILE A 293 18.82 -3.06 -9.65
CA ILE A 293 18.29 -1.77 -10.06
C ILE A 293 16.77 -1.93 -10.18
N ALA A 294 16.05 -1.08 -9.48
CA ALA A 294 14.60 -1.05 -9.52
C ALA A 294 14.06 0.38 -9.53
N GLN A 295 12.78 0.49 -9.88
CA GLN A 295 12.00 1.72 -9.83
C GLN A 295 10.82 1.48 -8.91
N GLN A 296 10.48 2.42 -8.03
CA GLN A 296 9.21 2.37 -7.32
C GLN A 296 8.14 3.05 -8.16
N ASP A 297 7.07 2.33 -8.51
CA ASP A 297 5.94 2.91 -9.23
C ASP A 297 5.17 3.89 -8.31
N SER A 298 4.69 5.01 -8.87
CA SER A 298 3.72 5.87 -8.20
C SER A 298 2.38 5.15 -8.08
N VAL A 299 1.81 5.14 -6.87
CA VAL A 299 0.49 4.53 -6.58
C VAL A 299 -0.62 5.29 -7.31
N THR A 300 -0.48 6.62 -7.41
CA THR A 300 -1.46 7.50 -8.05
C THR A 300 -1.16 7.81 -9.51
N GLY A 301 0.08 7.58 -9.96
CA GLY A 301 0.58 8.08 -11.24
C GLY A 301 0.82 9.60 -11.26
N TYR A 302 0.72 10.26 -10.09
CA TYR A 302 0.81 11.70 -9.87
C TYR A 302 1.95 12.05 -8.88
N PRO A 303 2.25 13.35 -8.63
CA PRO A 303 3.41 13.76 -7.84
C PRO A 303 3.53 13.09 -6.46
N ALA A 304 4.79 12.93 -6.02
CA ALA A 304 5.20 12.17 -4.84
C ALA A 304 4.43 12.49 -3.54
N ALA A 305 3.92 13.72 -3.41
CA ALA A 305 3.15 14.16 -2.25
C ALA A 305 1.80 13.45 -2.11
N TYR A 306 1.13 13.11 -3.21
CA TYR A 306 -0.11 12.32 -3.15
C TYR A 306 0.19 10.87 -2.79
N ASP A 307 1.26 10.29 -3.31
CA ASP A 307 1.66 8.94 -2.92
C ASP A 307 2.01 8.85 -1.43
N GLU A 308 2.62 9.88 -0.84
CA GLU A 308 2.87 9.94 0.61
C GLU A 308 1.56 9.97 1.42
N LEU A 309 0.58 10.78 1.01
CA LEU A 309 -0.75 10.76 1.64
C LEU A 309 -1.42 9.38 1.51
N MET A 310 -1.33 8.77 0.33
CA MET A 310 -1.89 7.44 0.07
C MET A 310 -1.22 6.36 0.92
N THR A 311 0.11 6.37 1.03
CA THR A 311 0.82 5.46 1.92
C THR A 311 0.40 5.69 3.37
N ASN A 312 0.32 6.94 3.82
CA ASN A 312 -0.04 7.26 5.20
C ASN A 312 -1.46 6.77 5.53
N ILE A 313 -2.47 7.12 4.73
CA ILE A 313 -3.85 6.68 5.00
C ILE A 313 -4.01 5.16 4.94
N CYS A 314 -3.36 4.48 3.98
CA CYS A 314 -3.35 3.02 3.93
C CYS A 314 -2.75 2.43 5.21
N ASN A 315 -1.55 2.87 5.62
CA ASN A 315 -0.90 2.38 6.84
C ASN A 315 -1.76 2.60 8.09
N LEU A 316 -2.39 3.77 8.20
CA LEU A 316 -3.27 4.08 9.33
C LEU A 316 -4.51 3.17 9.36
N ARG A 317 -5.10 2.91 8.19
CA ARG A 317 -6.22 1.97 8.05
C ARG A 317 -5.80 0.53 8.36
N SER A 318 -4.67 0.07 7.85
CA SER A 318 -4.12 -1.27 8.15
C SER A 318 -3.80 -1.45 9.63
N ALA A 319 -3.32 -0.39 10.29
CA ALA A 319 -3.09 -0.39 11.74
C ALA A 319 -4.39 -0.39 12.57
N GLY A 320 -5.56 -0.26 11.94
CA GLY A 320 -6.84 -0.09 12.61
C GLY A 320 -6.89 1.18 13.46
N ALA A 321 -6.17 2.23 13.04
CA ALA A 321 -6.08 3.46 13.80
C ALA A 321 -7.45 4.11 13.93
N ARG A 322 -7.87 4.33 15.17
CA ARG A 322 -9.08 5.05 15.55
C ARG A 322 -8.67 6.13 16.53
N ASP A 323 -9.29 7.29 16.43
CA ASP A 323 -9.07 8.43 17.33
C ASP A 323 -7.63 8.98 17.37
N ILE A 324 -6.89 8.82 16.27
CA ILE A 324 -5.58 9.46 16.09
C ILE A 324 -5.73 10.85 15.48
N GLU A 325 -4.93 11.81 15.94
CA GLU A 325 -4.89 13.15 15.38
C GLU A 325 -4.15 13.10 14.03
N THR A 326 -4.90 13.28 12.94
CA THR A 326 -4.38 13.28 11.57
C THR A 326 -5.13 14.28 10.71
N ASP A 327 -4.55 14.60 9.55
CA ASP A 327 -5.22 15.40 8.53
C ASP A 327 -6.26 14.60 7.71
N PHE A 328 -6.47 13.32 8.00
CA PHE A 328 -7.53 12.54 7.37
C PHE A 328 -8.81 12.63 8.20
N SER A 329 -9.94 12.61 7.51
CA SER A 329 -11.24 12.46 8.16
C SER A 329 -11.25 11.19 9.02
N HIS A 330 -11.73 11.30 10.25
CA HIS A 330 -11.97 10.15 11.12
C HIS A 330 -12.82 9.09 10.41
N ASP A 331 -13.80 9.49 9.61
CA ASP A 331 -14.69 8.56 8.91
C ASP A 331 -13.91 7.79 7.83
N LEU A 332 -12.86 8.35 7.22
CA LEU A 332 -12.00 7.56 6.33
C LEU A 332 -11.19 6.48 7.08
N LEU A 333 -11.06 6.55 8.40
CA LEU A 333 -10.27 5.60 9.19
C LEU A 333 -11.15 4.61 9.99
N SER A 334 -12.34 5.03 10.41
CA SER A 334 -13.21 4.28 11.32
C SER A 334 -14.32 3.48 10.64
N VAL A 335 -14.55 3.71 9.36
CA VAL A 335 -15.61 3.06 8.56
C VAL A 335 -15.47 1.56 8.48
N ASN A 336 -16.64 0.91 8.46
CA ASN A 336 -16.75 -0.53 8.31
C ASN A 336 -16.78 -0.89 6.83
N ASP A 337 -15.70 -1.51 6.35
CA ASP A 337 -15.52 -1.95 4.96
C ASP A 337 -16.61 -2.91 4.47
N TYR A 338 -17.41 -3.45 5.38
CA TYR A 338 -18.59 -4.27 5.09
C TYR A 338 -19.77 -3.50 4.48
N TYR A 339 -19.90 -2.20 4.76
CA TYR A 339 -21.04 -1.38 4.30
C TYR A 339 -20.63 -0.19 3.43
N GLN A 340 -19.38 0.24 3.53
CA GLN A 340 -18.85 1.42 2.87
C GLN A 340 -17.46 1.07 2.36
N THR A 341 -17.14 1.34 1.09
CA THR A 341 -15.82 1.04 0.52
C THR A 341 -15.05 2.35 0.32
N PRO A 342 -14.12 2.69 1.23
CA PRO A 342 -13.37 3.93 1.14
C PRO A 342 -12.25 3.80 0.13
N GLY A 343 -11.93 4.91 -0.51
CA GLY A 343 -10.95 4.95 -1.57
C GLY A 343 -10.59 6.35 -2.01
N TRP A 344 -9.96 6.41 -3.17
CA TRP A 344 -9.37 7.62 -3.72
C TRP A 344 -9.66 7.76 -5.22
N LEU A 345 -9.65 9.00 -5.69
CA LEU A 345 -9.88 9.38 -7.08
C LEU A 345 -9.03 10.60 -7.41
N LEU A 346 -8.39 10.60 -8.57
CA LEU A 346 -7.80 11.81 -9.14
C LEU A 346 -8.81 12.46 -10.08
N ARG A 347 -9.06 13.76 -9.88
CA ARG A 347 -9.95 14.53 -10.74
C ARG A 347 -9.44 15.95 -10.86
N ASP A 348 -9.30 16.41 -12.10
CA ASP A 348 -9.07 17.82 -12.43
C ASP A 348 -10.37 18.59 -12.21
N LEU A 349 -10.45 19.32 -11.10
CA LEU A 349 -11.67 20.01 -10.66
C LEU A 349 -11.80 21.41 -11.29
N ASP A 350 -10.68 22.08 -11.60
CA ASP A 350 -10.69 23.44 -12.16
C ASP A 350 -10.24 23.54 -13.63
N GLY A 351 -9.81 22.43 -14.23
CA GLY A 351 -9.45 22.33 -15.64
C GLY A 351 -8.05 22.83 -15.96
N ASP A 352 -7.16 22.95 -14.97
CA ASP A 352 -5.79 23.41 -15.17
C ASP A 352 -4.82 22.31 -15.68
N GLY A 353 -5.31 21.06 -15.75
CA GLY A 353 -4.56 19.89 -16.16
C GLY A 353 -3.81 19.16 -15.02
N ILE A 354 -3.96 19.63 -13.77
CA ILE A 354 -3.42 19.04 -12.54
C ILE A 354 -4.60 18.55 -11.69
N PRO A 355 -4.94 17.25 -11.67
CA PRO A 355 -5.97 16.70 -10.82
C PRO A 355 -5.68 16.83 -9.33
N GLU A 356 -6.74 17.12 -8.60
CA GLU A 356 -6.83 17.00 -7.16
C GLU A 356 -7.02 15.53 -6.73
N LEU A 357 -6.49 15.21 -5.56
CA LEU A 357 -6.71 13.94 -4.89
C LEU A 357 -7.97 14.03 -4.01
N LEU A 358 -9.00 13.29 -4.38
CA LEU A 358 -10.24 13.15 -3.62
C LEU A 358 -10.18 11.84 -2.83
N LEU A 359 -10.45 11.91 -1.53
CA LEU A 359 -10.60 10.75 -0.64
C LEU A 359 -12.05 10.67 -0.17
N GLY A 360 -12.68 9.50 -0.34
CA GLY A 360 -14.12 9.35 -0.09
C GLY A 360 -14.56 7.90 0.00
N ALA A 361 -15.87 7.68 0.04
CA ALA A 361 -16.48 6.35 0.09
C ALA A 361 -17.89 6.36 -0.54
N ASP A 362 -18.34 5.19 -1.00
CA ASP A 362 -19.78 4.96 -1.21
C ASP A 362 -20.47 4.90 0.15
N TRP A 363 -21.45 5.80 0.37
CA TRP A 363 -22.07 6.02 1.68
C TRP A 363 -23.51 5.50 1.78
N GLY A 364 -23.97 4.73 0.79
CA GLY A 364 -25.23 3.97 0.89
C GLY A 364 -26.51 4.77 0.60
N ASP A 365 -26.40 5.96 0.01
CA ASP A 365 -27.52 6.83 -0.38
C ASP A 365 -27.64 7.03 -1.91
N GLY A 366 -26.92 6.22 -2.70
CA GLY A 366 -26.88 6.33 -4.16
C GLY A 366 -25.86 7.35 -4.67
N HIS A 367 -25.14 8.02 -3.76
CA HIS A 367 -24.09 8.97 -4.05
C HIS A 367 -22.82 8.63 -3.27
N THR A 368 -21.69 9.10 -3.78
CA THR A 368 -20.40 8.93 -3.13
C THR A 368 -20.03 10.18 -2.36
N VAL A 369 -19.65 10.02 -1.09
CA VAL A 369 -19.25 11.12 -0.22
C VAL A 369 -17.75 11.32 -0.33
N ILE A 370 -17.34 12.57 -0.52
CA ILE A 370 -15.96 13.04 -0.44
C ILE A 370 -15.73 13.53 0.98
N PHE A 371 -14.64 13.07 1.61
CA PHE A 371 -14.24 13.49 2.95
C PHE A 371 -13.04 14.41 2.93
N ASN A 372 -12.04 14.16 2.09
CA ASN A 372 -10.92 15.08 1.93
C ASN A 372 -10.65 15.35 0.45
N ILE A 373 -10.22 16.58 0.15
CA ILE A 373 -9.67 16.97 -1.15
C ILE A 373 -8.31 17.58 -0.89
N TYR A 374 -7.30 17.14 -1.63
CA TYR A 374 -5.95 17.69 -1.59
C TYR A 374 -5.56 18.23 -2.96
N CYS A 375 -4.99 19.42 -3.00
CA CYS A 375 -4.35 19.99 -4.18
C CYS A 375 -2.83 20.01 -4.01
N LEU A 376 -2.10 20.28 -5.09
CA LEU A 376 -0.66 20.46 -5.02
C LEU A 376 -0.31 21.95 -4.87
N ASP A 377 0.50 22.26 -3.87
CA ASP A 377 1.21 23.53 -3.74
C ASP A 377 2.71 23.26 -3.89
N GLY A 378 3.20 23.40 -5.12
CA GLY A 378 4.56 23.00 -5.49
C GLY A 378 4.78 21.50 -5.31
N ALA A 379 5.64 21.13 -4.37
CA ALA A 379 5.97 19.73 -4.07
C ALA A 379 5.16 19.16 -2.87
N LYS A 380 4.18 19.90 -2.35
CA LYS A 380 3.40 19.50 -1.17
C LYS A 380 1.94 19.27 -1.55
N ALA A 381 1.31 18.30 -0.91
CA ALA A 381 -0.14 18.14 -0.95
C ALA A 381 -0.76 18.96 0.19
N VAL A 382 -1.71 19.82 -0.14
CA VAL A 382 -2.40 20.71 0.80
C VAL A 382 -3.88 20.37 0.82
N ARG A 383 -4.43 20.18 2.01
CA ARG A 383 -5.84 19.85 2.21
C ARG A 383 -6.71 21.08 1.97
N VAL A 384 -7.63 20.97 1.02
CA VAL A 384 -8.61 22.01 0.65
C VAL A 384 -9.96 21.75 1.32
N VAL A 385 -10.35 20.48 1.43
CA VAL A 385 -11.62 20.06 2.02
C VAL A 385 -11.38 19.16 3.22
N ASP A 386 -12.09 19.44 4.31
CA ASP A 386 -12.15 18.64 5.53
C ASP A 386 -13.61 18.30 5.87
N GLY A 387 -14.00 17.07 5.54
CA GLY A 387 -15.34 16.53 5.68
C GLY A 387 -15.38 15.33 6.62
N TRP A 388 -16.59 14.98 7.06
CA TRP A 388 -16.88 13.85 7.94
C TRP A 388 -18.38 13.52 7.86
N SER A 389 -18.86 12.54 8.61
CA SER A 389 -20.25 12.02 8.50
C SER A 389 -21.35 13.08 8.63
N ARG A 390 -21.10 14.20 9.31
CA ARG A 390 -22.03 15.35 9.43
C ARG A 390 -21.64 16.58 8.61
N SER A 391 -20.58 16.47 7.81
CA SER A 391 -20.02 17.51 6.94
C SER A 391 -19.61 16.84 5.64
N ARG A 392 -20.62 16.46 4.84
CA ARG A 392 -20.46 15.58 3.68
C ARG A 392 -20.26 16.43 2.43
N TRP A 393 -19.33 16.04 1.58
CA TRP A 393 -19.08 16.72 0.32
C TRP A 393 -19.41 15.83 -0.87
N TYR A 394 -19.93 16.42 -1.94
CA TYR A 394 -20.32 15.73 -3.16
C TYR A 394 -19.84 16.52 -4.37
N LEU A 395 -19.42 15.82 -5.43
CA LEU A 395 -19.18 16.45 -6.72
C LEU A 395 -20.51 16.51 -7.47
N CYS A 396 -20.81 17.64 -8.11
CA CYS A 396 -21.97 17.79 -8.97
C CYS A 396 -21.59 17.61 -10.44
N THR A 397 -22.56 17.17 -11.23
CA THR A 397 -22.41 16.96 -12.69
C THR A 397 -22.02 18.22 -13.48
N ASP A 398 -22.21 19.42 -12.91
CA ASP A 398 -21.79 20.69 -13.49
C ASP A 398 -20.38 21.12 -13.05
N GLY A 399 -19.67 20.29 -12.28
CA GLY A 399 -18.34 20.54 -11.71
C GLY A 399 -18.33 21.40 -10.44
N SER A 400 -19.48 21.73 -9.85
CA SER A 400 -19.54 22.35 -8.52
C SER A 400 -19.36 21.30 -7.42
N LEU A 401 -19.02 21.75 -6.23
CA LEU A 401 -18.98 20.94 -5.01
C LEU A 401 -20.16 21.31 -4.13
N ALA A 402 -20.97 20.32 -3.77
CA ALA A 402 -22.03 20.46 -2.78
C ALA A 402 -21.52 20.04 -1.41
N HIS A 403 -21.81 20.85 -0.40
CA HIS A 403 -21.49 20.60 1.00
C HIS A 403 -22.78 20.51 1.81
N GLU A 404 -23.02 19.36 2.41
CA GLU A 404 -24.13 19.12 3.30
C GLU A 404 -23.63 19.03 4.75
N GLY A 405 -23.92 20.07 5.53
CA GLY A 405 -23.58 20.16 6.94
C GLY A 405 -24.78 19.91 7.84
N SER A 406 -24.54 19.34 9.01
CA SER A 406 -25.52 19.27 10.10
C SER A 406 -24.90 19.72 11.41
N ASP A 407 -25.44 20.79 12.00
CA ASP A 407 -25.06 21.30 13.34
C ASP A 407 -26.12 20.99 14.41
N GLY A 408 -26.78 19.85 14.27
CA GLY A 408 -27.68 19.29 15.28
C GLY A 408 -29.02 18.91 14.68
N ALA A 409 -29.99 18.60 15.54
CA ALA A 409 -31.34 18.27 15.10
C ALA A 409 -32.11 19.48 14.53
N SER A 410 -31.65 20.70 14.84
CA SER A 410 -32.30 21.96 14.49
C SER A 410 -31.68 22.66 13.29
N GLU A 411 -30.47 22.28 12.85
CA GLU A 411 -29.73 22.99 11.81
C GLU A 411 -29.10 22.06 10.76
N GLY A 412 -29.43 22.33 9.50
CA GLY A 412 -28.83 21.69 8.33
C GLY A 412 -28.49 22.72 7.26
N THR A 413 -27.36 22.54 6.59
CA THR A 413 -26.84 23.47 5.58
C THR A 413 -26.59 22.75 4.27
N TYR A 414 -26.88 23.43 3.17
CA TYR A 414 -26.56 23.02 1.80
C TYR A 414 -25.80 24.17 1.15
N SER A 415 -24.48 24.08 1.10
CA SER A 415 -23.61 25.11 0.53
C SER A 415 -22.97 24.61 -0.75
N TYR A 416 -22.88 25.47 -1.75
CA TYR A 416 -22.36 25.12 -3.06
C TYR A 416 -21.14 25.95 -3.38
N TYR A 417 -20.13 25.30 -3.95
CA TYR A 417 -18.82 25.88 -4.22
C TYR A 417 -18.36 25.56 -5.63
N ARG A 418 -17.46 26.39 -6.16
CA ARG A 418 -16.62 26.06 -7.30
C ARG A 418 -15.18 25.99 -6.82
N TYR A 419 -14.47 24.92 -7.15
CA TYR A 419 -13.03 24.87 -6.93
C TYR A 419 -12.33 25.57 -8.10
N GLU A 420 -11.50 26.56 -7.81
CA GLU A 420 -10.76 27.32 -8.82
C GLU A 420 -9.40 27.77 -8.24
N ASN A 421 -8.29 27.44 -8.91
CA ASN A 421 -6.94 27.90 -8.57
C ASN A 421 -6.54 27.60 -7.12
N GLY A 422 -6.73 26.37 -6.65
CA GLY A 422 -6.34 26.00 -5.29
C GLY A 422 -7.34 26.36 -4.19
N VAL A 423 -8.44 27.05 -4.49
CA VAL A 423 -9.37 27.59 -3.48
C VAL A 423 -10.83 27.32 -3.80
N LEU A 424 -11.66 27.22 -2.76
CA LEU A 424 -13.12 27.11 -2.88
C LEU A 424 -13.75 28.50 -2.99
N ARG A 425 -14.43 28.75 -4.09
CA ARG A 425 -15.27 29.93 -4.31
C ARG A 425 -16.73 29.58 -4.02
N HIS A 426 -17.30 30.19 -3.00
CA HIS A 426 -18.72 30.04 -2.66
C HIS A 426 -19.64 30.51 -3.80
N LEU A 427 -20.76 29.79 -3.98
CA LEU A 427 -21.81 30.09 -4.95
C LEU A 427 -23.08 30.56 -4.26
N GLU A 428 -23.68 29.70 -3.45
CA GLU A 428 -24.91 29.97 -2.70
C GLU A 428 -25.07 28.96 -1.56
N THR A 429 -25.84 29.33 -0.53
CA THR A 429 -26.16 28.45 0.60
C THR A 429 -27.67 28.46 0.86
N VAL A 430 -28.20 27.30 1.25
CA VAL A 430 -29.50 27.13 1.91
C VAL A 430 -29.27 26.62 3.32
N ILE A 431 -29.92 27.25 4.30
CA ILE A 431 -29.91 26.83 5.70
C ILE A 431 -31.33 26.47 6.10
N SER A 432 -31.50 25.30 6.71
CA SER A 432 -32.68 24.93 7.47
C SER A 432 -32.39 25.11 8.95
N LEU A 433 -33.06 26.06 9.60
CA LEU A 433 -32.94 26.34 11.02
C LEU A 433 -34.32 26.29 11.68
N ASP A 434 -34.53 25.35 12.59
CA ASP A 434 -35.80 25.14 13.32
C ASP A 434 -37.03 24.99 12.38
N GLY A 435 -36.84 24.37 11.21
CA GLY A 435 -37.88 24.19 10.20
C GLY A 435 -38.14 25.42 9.32
N TRP A 436 -37.39 26.50 9.51
CA TRP A 436 -37.40 27.68 8.64
C TRP A 436 -36.25 27.63 7.65
N LEU A 437 -36.49 28.09 6.43
CA LEU A 437 -35.51 28.06 5.36
C LEU A 437 -34.96 29.47 5.11
N TYR A 438 -33.64 29.55 4.97
CA TYR A 438 -32.93 30.77 4.66
C TYR A 438 -31.98 30.52 3.50
N SER A 439 -31.75 31.54 2.68
CA SER A 439 -30.74 31.47 1.63
C SER A 439 -29.97 32.76 1.53
N ASP A 440 -28.72 32.65 1.10
CA ASP A 440 -27.84 33.77 0.79
C ASP A 440 -26.86 33.38 -0.32
N THR A 441 -26.31 34.39 -0.98
CA THR A 441 -25.14 34.29 -1.86
C THR A 441 -23.83 34.52 -1.09
N THR A 442 -23.87 34.52 0.25
CA THR A 442 -22.68 34.62 1.10
C THR A 442 -22.46 33.31 1.87
N ASP A 443 -21.19 33.00 2.10
CA ASP A 443 -20.80 31.75 2.72
C ASP A 443 -21.14 31.72 4.21
N HIS A 444 -21.96 30.75 4.61
CA HIS A 444 -22.32 30.52 6.00
C HIS A 444 -21.08 30.28 6.89
N TYR A 445 -20.10 29.51 6.40
CA TYR A 445 -18.93 29.10 7.17
C TYR A 445 -17.86 30.18 7.31
N VAL A 446 -18.00 31.28 6.55
CA VAL A 446 -17.08 32.44 6.61
C VAL A 446 -17.77 33.65 7.27
N GLY A 447 -18.90 33.44 7.95
CA GLY A 447 -19.58 34.46 8.75
C GLY A 447 -20.52 35.37 7.97
N GLY A 448 -21.16 34.85 6.92
CA GLY A 448 -22.21 35.54 6.16
C GLY A 448 -23.33 36.09 7.04
N LYS A 449 -23.77 37.33 6.77
CA LYS A 449 -24.83 38.03 7.52
C LYS A 449 -26.08 38.33 6.69
N GLY A 450 -26.13 37.88 5.43
CA GLY A 450 -27.18 38.24 4.47
C GLY A 450 -28.31 37.23 4.32
N PHE A 451 -28.35 36.18 5.15
CA PHE A 451 -29.38 35.15 5.10
C PHE A 451 -30.79 35.75 5.23
N ARG A 452 -31.57 35.62 4.16
CA ARG A 452 -32.98 36.02 4.13
C ARG A 452 -33.87 34.78 4.22
N PRO A 453 -35.06 34.88 4.82
CA PRO A 453 -36.05 33.83 4.74
C PRO A 453 -36.40 33.55 3.26
N VAL A 454 -36.55 32.27 2.93
CA VAL A 454 -37.00 31.79 1.63
C VAL A 454 -38.15 30.81 1.80
N SER A 455 -38.97 30.69 0.76
CA SER A 455 -39.97 29.63 0.66
C SER A 455 -39.32 28.26 0.42
N GLU A 456 -40.07 27.19 0.68
CA GLU A 456 -39.65 25.83 0.37
C GLU A 456 -39.37 25.64 -1.13
N ASP A 457 -40.20 26.22 -2.00
CA ASP A 457 -39.99 26.20 -3.45
C ASP A 457 -38.69 26.90 -3.86
N GLU A 458 -38.36 28.06 -3.26
CA GLU A 458 -37.08 28.74 -3.52
C GLU A 458 -35.89 27.90 -3.05
N ALA A 459 -35.97 27.30 -1.87
CA ALA A 459 -34.91 26.44 -1.33
C ALA A 459 -34.73 25.17 -2.19
N ASN A 460 -35.82 24.54 -2.62
CA ASN A 460 -35.79 23.39 -3.53
C ASN A 460 -35.21 23.79 -4.87
N ALA A 461 -35.61 24.93 -5.43
CA ALA A 461 -35.07 25.43 -6.69
C ALA A 461 -33.56 25.72 -6.62
N VAL A 462 -33.00 26.03 -5.45
CA VAL A 462 -31.54 26.10 -5.27
C VAL A 462 -30.94 24.70 -5.26
N ARG A 463 -31.46 23.78 -4.43
CA ARG A 463 -30.91 22.42 -4.30
C ARG A 463 -30.97 21.63 -5.61
N GLU A 464 -32.04 21.77 -6.38
CA GLU A 464 -32.26 21.07 -7.65
C GLU A 464 -31.32 21.52 -8.78
N LYS A 465 -30.64 22.66 -8.65
CA LYS A 465 -29.60 23.08 -9.62
C LYS A 465 -28.40 22.13 -9.60
N TYR A 466 -28.12 21.50 -8.46
CA TYR A 466 -26.86 20.83 -8.16
C TYR A 466 -27.08 19.34 -8.06
N THR A 467 -27.07 18.68 -9.22
CA THR A 467 -27.23 17.21 -9.29
C THR A 467 -25.90 16.54 -8.96
N HIS A 468 -25.88 15.70 -7.92
CA HIS A 468 -24.71 14.93 -7.51
C HIS A 468 -24.27 13.92 -8.59
N GLU A 469 -22.97 13.86 -8.85
CA GLU A 469 -22.31 12.84 -9.65
C GLU A 469 -21.99 11.62 -8.76
N THR A 470 -22.23 10.42 -9.28
CA THR A 470 -21.74 9.19 -8.65
C THR A 470 -20.29 8.98 -9.08
N LEU A 471 -19.36 9.00 -8.11
CA LEU A 471 -17.94 8.79 -8.36
C LEU A 471 -17.60 7.30 -8.22
N SER A 472 -16.58 6.85 -8.95
CA SER A 472 -16.02 5.51 -8.78
C SER A 472 -14.65 5.64 -8.13
N PHE A 473 -14.61 5.52 -6.81
CA PHE A 473 -13.37 5.53 -6.05
C PHE A 473 -12.61 4.22 -6.26
N THR A 474 -11.28 4.33 -6.39
CA THR A 474 -10.39 3.17 -6.30
C THR A 474 -10.22 2.85 -4.82
N PRO A 475 -10.57 1.64 -4.35
CA PRO A 475 -10.45 1.30 -2.93
C PRO A 475 -9.03 1.49 -2.41
N PHE A 476 -8.89 1.83 -1.12
CA PHE A 476 -7.58 1.79 -0.48
C PHE A 476 -7.05 0.35 -0.46
N VAL A 477 -5.75 0.20 -0.65
CA VAL A 477 -5.05 -1.07 -0.38
C VAL A 477 -4.81 -1.09 1.13
N VAL A 478 -5.46 -2.02 1.84
CA VAL A 478 -5.40 -2.13 3.31
C VAL A 478 -4.71 -3.43 3.70
#